data_AF-A0A9D7HL69-F1
#
_entry.id   AF-A0A9D7HL69-F1
#
_cell.length_a   1.000
_cell.length_b   1.000
_cell.length_c   1.000
_cell.angle_alpha   90.00
_cell.angle_beta   90.00
_cell.angle_gamma   90.00
#
_symmetry.space_group_name_H-M   'P 1'
#
loop_
_entity.id
_entity.type
_entity.pdbx_description
1 polymer ?
#
loop_
_entity_poly.entity_id
_entity_poly.type
_entity_poly.pdbx_seq_one_letter_code
_entity_poly.pdbx_strand_id
1 'polypeptide(L)'
;MARISSAAAALLVFSSILFAAEPDAVVIGGARPAERPADAPVMRASDHDRSEARQMRGVVAPYPKSLRFVANHGGWFTPFTEPGMTGRYDLRGYHNRRHPEPDVVRADGG
;
A
#
# COMPACT_ATOMS: atom_id res chain seq x y z
N MET A 1 -17.83 -53.98 -21.21
CA MET A 1 -17.22 -53.13 -20.17
C MET A 1 -16.00 -52.45 -20.77
N ALA A 2 -16.13 -51.19 -21.20
CA ALA A 2 -15.06 -50.45 -21.86
C ALA A 2 -14.04 -49.96 -20.82
N ARG A 3 -12.79 -50.41 -20.95
CA ARG A 3 -11.68 -49.94 -20.10
C ARG A 3 -11.18 -48.62 -20.68
N ILE A 4 -11.49 -47.52 -20.00
CA ILE A 4 -10.95 -46.20 -20.32
C ILE A 4 -9.47 -46.22 -19.90
N SER A 5 -8.57 -46.25 -20.89
CA SER A 5 -7.12 -46.23 -20.68
C SER A 5 -6.67 -44.96 -19.96
N SER A 6 -5.86 -45.09 -18.90
CA SER A 6 -5.35 -43.97 -18.07
C SER A 6 -4.65 -42.85 -18.85
N ALA A 7 -4.20 -43.10 -20.08
CA ALA A 7 -3.62 -42.07 -20.96
C ALA A 7 -4.65 -41.01 -21.41
N ALA A 8 -5.93 -41.37 -21.55
CA ALA A 8 -6.99 -40.43 -21.95
C ALA A 8 -7.40 -39.50 -20.80
N ALA A 9 -7.31 -39.98 -19.56
CA ALA A 9 -7.58 -39.18 -18.37
C ALA A 9 -6.50 -38.13 -18.11
N ALA A 10 -5.23 -38.45 -18.41
CA ALA A 10 -4.11 -37.53 -18.22
C ALA A 10 -4.15 -36.33 -19.20
N LEU A 11 -4.66 -36.53 -20.42
CA LEU A 11 -4.73 -35.46 -21.42
C LEU A 11 -5.86 -34.45 -21.15
N LEU A 12 -6.96 -34.89 -20.53
CA LEU A 12 -8.09 -34.02 -20.18
C LEU A 12 -7.81 -33.13 -18.96
N VAL A 13 -7.00 -33.58 -18.01
CA VAL A 13 -6.65 -32.77 -16.82
C VAL A 13 -5.70 -31.62 -17.19
N PHE A 14 -4.83 -31.80 -18.19
CA PHE A 14 -3.89 -30.79 -18.64
C PHE A 14 -4.55 -29.63 -19.41
N SER A 15 -5.77 -29.82 -19.94
CA SER A 15 -6.46 -28.82 -20.74
C SER A 15 -7.16 -27.72 -19.92
N SER A 16 -7.19 -27.84 -18.58
CA SER A 16 -8.01 -26.99 -17.71
C SER A 16 -7.30 -25.75 -17.13
N ILE A 17 -6.02 -25.53 -17.42
CA ILE A 17 -5.19 -24.50 -16.73
C ILE A 17 -4.81 -23.33 -17.65
N LEU A 18 -5.52 -23.12 -18.77
CA LEU A 18 -5.42 -21.85 -19.49
C LEU A 18 -6.48 -20.88 -18.96
N PHE A 19 -6.27 -20.40 -17.74
CA PHE A 19 -6.88 -19.14 -17.33
C PHE A 19 -5.94 -18.04 -17.80
N ALA A 20 -6.24 -17.48 -18.98
CA ALA A 20 -5.62 -16.24 -19.40
C ALA A 20 -6.03 -15.18 -18.37
N ALA A 21 -5.08 -14.78 -17.52
CA ALA A 21 -5.24 -13.53 -16.79
C ALA A 21 -5.32 -12.44 -17.87
N GLU A 22 -6.52 -11.93 -18.10
CA GLU A 22 -6.70 -10.70 -18.86
C GLU A 22 -5.74 -9.68 -18.22
N PRO A 23 -4.79 -9.10 -18.97
CA PRO A 23 -3.95 -8.07 -18.43
C PRO A 23 -4.91 -6.98 -17.97
N ASP A 24 -4.99 -6.77 -16.65
CA ASP A 24 -5.75 -5.70 -16.05
C ASP A 24 -5.31 -4.44 -16.79
N ALA A 25 -6.17 -3.92 -17.67
CA ALA A 25 -5.75 -2.99 -18.71
C ALA A 25 -5.19 -1.77 -17.99
N VAL A 26 -3.86 -1.68 -17.93
CA VAL A 26 -3.19 -0.66 -17.14
C VAL A 26 -3.61 0.66 -17.75
N VAL A 27 -4.49 1.40 -17.06
CA VAL A 27 -5.00 2.68 -17.53
C VAL A 27 -3.87 3.70 -17.39
N ILE A 28 -2.96 3.70 -18.36
CA ILE A 28 -1.87 4.67 -18.46
C ILE A 28 -2.48 5.95 -19.02
N GLY A 29 -2.96 6.83 -18.12
CA GLY A 29 -3.10 8.28 -18.34
C GLY A 29 -3.93 8.81 -19.52
N GLY A 30 -4.54 7.94 -20.35
CA GLY A 30 -5.07 8.33 -21.65
C GLY A 30 -3.98 8.71 -22.67
N ALA A 31 -4.31 8.64 -23.96
CA ALA A 31 -3.39 9.06 -25.05
C ALA A 31 -3.28 10.59 -25.19
N ARG A 32 -4.09 11.35 -24.45
CA ARG A 32 -4.17 12.81 -24.50
C ARG A 32 -3.91 13.40 -23.11
N PRO A 33 -2.69 13.87 -22.81
CA PRO A 33 -2.30 14.31 -21.47
C PRO A 33 -3.15 15.44 -20.88
N ALA A 34 -3.78 16.26 -21.74
CA ALA A 34 -4.65 17.36 -21.32
C ALA A 34 -6.08 16.92 -20.97
N GLU A 35 -6.46 15.69 -21.30
CA GLU A 35 -7.81 15.16 -21.08
C GLU A 35 -7.79 14.08 -20.01
N ARG A 36 -8.71 14.17 -19.04
CA ARG A 36 -8.97 13.06 -18.13
C ARG A 36 -9.82 12.01 -18.87
N PRO A 37 -9.41 10.73 -18.93
CA PRO A 37 -10.24 9.68 -19.52
C PRO A 37 -11.61 9.56 -18.84
N ALA A 38 -12.65 9.26 -19.63
CA ALA A 38 -14.03 9.15 -19.13
C ALA A 38 -14.22 7.99 -18.14
N ASP A 39 -13.41 6.94 -18.28
CA ASP A 39 -13.35 5.74 -17.45
C ASP A 39 -12.34 5.86 -16.30
N ALA A 40 -11.68 7.02 -16.14
CA ALA A 40 -10.71 7.21 -15.08
C ALA A 40 -11.39 7.06 -13.69
N PRO A 41 -10.81 6.25 -12.78
CA PRO A 41 -11.35 6.10 -11.43
C PRO A 41 -11.54 7.45 -10.73
N VAL A 42 -12.64 7.60 -9.99
CA VAL A 42 -12.95 8.81 -9.21
C VAL A 42 -13.08 8.42 -7.74
N MET A 43 -12.29 9.06 -6.88
CA MET A 43 -12.43 8.90 -5.43
C MET A 43 -13.73 9.59 -4.98
N ARG A 44 -14.65 8.82 -4.39
CA ARG A 44 -15.97 9.32 -3.94
C ARG A 44 -15.96 9.83 -2.50
N ALA A 45 -15.12 9.22 -1.66
CA ALA A 45 -14.95 9.59 -0.27
C ALA A 45 -13.56 9.17 0.21
N SER A 46 -13.07 9.85 1.24
CA SER A 46 -11.89 9.44 2.00
C SER A 46 -12.28 9.27 3.47
N ASP A 47 -11.78 8.21 4.10
CA ASP A 47 -11.92 7.99 5.53
C ASP A 47 -10.96 8.92 6.29
N HIS A 48 -11.53 9.97 6.89
CA HIS A 48 -10.79 11.01 7.59
C HIS A 48 -10.08 10.46 8.83
N ASP A 49 -10.80 9.75 9.70
CA ASP A 49 -10.26 9.22 10.96
C ASP A 49 -9.13 8.23 10.69
N ARG A 50 -9.29 7.36 9.68
CA ARG A 50 -8.24 6.44 9.26
C ARG A 50 -7.02 7.17 8.70
N SER A 51 -7.21 8.24 7.95
CA SER A 51 -6.11 9.04 7.42
C SER A 51 -5.34 9.75 8.52
N GLU A 52 -6.05 10.37 9.47
CA GLU A 52 -5.45 11.03 10.63
C GLU A 52 -4.68 10.02 11.49
N ALA A 53 -5.26 8.86 11.78
CA ALA A 53 -4.59 7.81 12.55
C ALA A 53 -3.28 7.34 11.88
N ARG A 54 -3.25 7.22 10.55
CA ARG A 54 -2.02 6.87 9.80
C ARG A 54 -0.97 7.98 9.90
N GLN A 55 -1.38 9.23 9.79
CA GLN A 55 -0.49 10.38 9.90
C GLN A 55 0.04 10.62 11.32
N MET A 56 -0.71 10.25 12.35
CA MET A 56 -0.33 10.42 13.75
C MET A 56 0.45 9.23 14.32
N ARG A 57 0.61 8.14 13.56
CA ARG A 57 1.39 6.98 13.98
C ARG A 57 2.82 7.38 14.37
N GLY A 58 3.30 6.87 15.50
CA GLY A 58 4.63 7.18 16.04
C GLY A 58 4.77 8.57 16.67
N VAL A 59 3.73 9.42 16.63
CA VAL A 59 3.72 10.71 17.34
C VAL A 59 3.15 10.50 18.73
N VAL A 60 3.90 10.88 19.76
CA VAL A 60 3.49 10.77 21.15
C VAL A 60 2.89 12.10 21.62
N ALA A 61 1.83 12.02 22.44
CA ALA A 61 1.21 13.20 23.04
C ALA A 61 2.15 13.87 24.07
N PRO A 62 2.05 15.19 24.28
CA PRO A 62 1.09 16.12 23.67
C PRO A 62 1.44 16.47 22.22
N TYR A 63 0.42 16.56 21.37
CA TYR A 63 0.66 16.87 19.96
C TYR A 63 1.04 18.35 19.77
N PRO A 64 2.15 18.65 19.07
CA PRO A 64 2.55 20.01 18.81
C PRO A 64 1.53 20.72 17.90
N LYS A 65 1.30 22.02 18.13
CA LYS A 65 0.36 22.83 17.34
C LYS A 65 0.67 22.83 15.84
N SER A 66 1.94 22.64 15.47
CA SER A 66 2.39 22.52 14.08
C SER A 66 1.77 21.33 13.35
N LEU A 67 1.25 20.31 14.03
CA LEU A 67 0.61 19.13 13.41
C LEU A 67 -0.91 19.26 13.22
N ARG A 68 -1.53 20.40 13.56
CA ARG A 68 -2.99 20.59 13.37
C ARG A 68 -3.43 20.49 11.90
N PHE A 69 -2.52 20.60 10.93
CA PHE A 69 -2.83 20.43 9.51
C PHE A 69 -3.19 18.98 9.14
N VAL A 70 -2.84 18.00 9.98
CA VAL A 70 -3.06 16.56 9.72
C VAL A 70 -4.53 16.26 9.43
N ALA A 71 -5.45 16.92 10.14
CA ALA A 71 -6.89 16.83 9.91
C ALA A 71 -7.30 17.23 8.48
N ASN A 72 -6.56 18.13 7.83
CA ASN A 72 -6.88 18.62 6.50
C ASN A 72 -6.25 17.80 5.37
N HIS A 73 -5.44 16.80 5.71
CA HIS A 73 -4.74 15.99 4.72
C HIS A 73 -5.67 15.03 3.95
N GLY A 74 -6.82 14.66 4.52
CA GLY A 74 -7.81 13.81 3.84
C GLY A 74 -7.20 12.52 3.24
N GLY A 75 -7.70 12.09 2.09
CA GLY A 75 -7.26 10.85 1.41
C GLY A 75 -6.00 10.96 0.54
N TRP A 76 -5.19 12.02 0.68
CA TRP A 76 -3.99 12.18 -0.15
C TRP A 76 -2.95 11.09 0.15
N PHE A 77 -2.35 10.53 -0.89
CA PHE A 77 -1.28 9.55 -0.73
C PHE A 77 0.02 10.24 -0.30
N THR A 78 0.66 9.74 0.77
CA THR A 78 2.05 10.08 1.07
C THR A 78 2.85 8.81 1.35
N PRO A 79 4.07 8.70 0.81
CA PRO A 79 4.93 7.56 1.09
C PRO A 79 5.24 7.37 2.58
N PHE A 80 5.20 8.43 3.39
CA PHE A 80 5.55 8.42 4.81
C PHE A 80 4.45 7.87 5.73
N THR A 81 3.23 7.67 5.22
CA THR A 81 2.09 7.12 5.96
C THR A 81 1.77 5.68 5.59
N GLU A 82 2.62 5.04 4.77
CA GLU A 82 2.44 3.68 4.28
C GLU A 82 3.61 2.77 4.71
N PRO A 83 3.35 1.46 4.89
CA PRO A 83 4.39 0.46 5.17
C PRO A 83 5.18 0.12 3.89
N GLY A 84 6.10 1.00 3.51
CA GLY A 84 6.97 0.78 2.34
C GLY A 84 8.41 1.24 2.54
N MET A 85 8.68 2.04 3.58
CA MET A 85 10.03 2.54 3.88
C MET A 85 10.65 1.77 5.03
N THR A 86 11.90 1.32 4.86
CA THR A 86 12.64 0.58 5.88
C THR A 86 13.82 1.38 6.43
N GLY A 87 14.41 0.89 7.52
CA GLY A 87 15.61 1.48 8.13
C GLY A 87 15.39 2.93 8.56
N ARG A 88 16.35 3.81 8.23
CA ARG A 88 16.33 5.24 8.62
C ARG A 88 15.12 6.03 8.10
N TYR A 89 14.39 5.48 7.14
CA TYR A 89 13.22 6.12 6.53
C TYR A 89 11.90 5.56 7.03
N ASP A 90 11.92 4.55 7.91
CA ASP A 90 10.72 4.08 8.61
C ASP A 90 10.35 5.04 9.75
N LEU A 91 10.01 6.29 9.40
CA LEU A 91 9.70 7.37 10.35
C LEU A 91 8.51 7.07 11.27
N ARG A 92 7.69 6.08 10.90
CA ARG A 92 6.48 5.68 11.62
C ARG A 92 6.62 4.35 12.34
N GLY A 93 7.72 3.62 12.13
CA GLY A 93 7.98 2.32 12.74
C GLY A 93 7.09 1.19 12.19
N TYR A 94 6.75 1.18 10.91
CA TYR A 94 5.96 0.11 10.26
C TYR A 94 6.68 -1.24 10.25
N HIS A 95 8.00 -1.24 10.19
CA HIS A 95 8.83 -2.43 10.04
C HIS A 95 9.65 -2.75 11.28
N ASN A 96 9.58 -1.91 12.31
CA ASN A 96 10.31 -2.13 13.54
C ASN A 96 9.55 -3.11 14.46
N ARG A 97 9.94 -4.39 14.45
CA ARG A 97 9.40 -5.44 15.33
C ARG A 97 9.83 -5.29 16.78
N ARG A 98 10.88 -4.53 17.04
CA ARG A 98 11.34 -4.18 18.38
C ARG A 98 11.18 -2.68 18.49
N HIS A 99 10.41 -2.22 19.46
CA HIS A 99 10.47 -0.84 19.90
C HIS A 99 11.92 -0.60 20.34
N PRO A 100 12.75 0.18 19.62
CA PRO A 100 14.04 0.54 20.14
C PRO A 100 13.75 1.46 21.32
N GLU A 101 14.34 1.14 22.46
CA GLU A 101 14.63 2.15 23.47
C GLU A 101 15.21 3.39 22.74
N PRO A 102 14.81 4.62 23.10
CA PRO A 102 15.41 5.80 22.50
C PRO A 102 16.92 5.66 22.65
N ASP A 103 17.64 5.56 21.53
CA ASP A 103 19.08 5.72 21.52
C ASP A 103 19.33 7.12 22.06
N VAL A 104 19.58 7.17 23.37
CA VAL A 104 20.11 8.34 24.05
C VAL A 104 21.40 8.58 23.32
N VAL A 105 21.39 9.59 22.45
CA VAL A 105 22.60 10.21 21.93
C VAL A 105 23.45 10.44 23.16
N ARG A 106 24.46 9.58 23.36
CA ARG A 106 25.47 9.81 24.37
C ARG A 106 26.09 11.13 23.93
N ALA A 107 25.74 12.16 24.67
CA ALA A 107 26.39 13.44 24.63
C ALA A 107 27.63 13.29 25.51
N ASP A 108 28.58 12.46 25.09
CA ASP A 108 29.96 12.54 25.54
C ASP A 108 30.61 13.69 24.76
N GLY A 109 30.34 14.91 25.26
CA GLY A 109 31.23 16.04 25.06
C GLY A 109 32.51 15.86 25.88
N GLY A 110 33.61 16.44 25.38
CA GLY A 110 34.89 16.55 26.09
C GLY A 110 36.08 16.19 25.22
#